data_AF-A0A916I0Z3-F1
#
_entry.id   AF-A0A916I0Z3-F1
#
_cell.length_a   1.000
_cell.length_b   1.000
_cell.length_c   1.000
_cell.angle_alpha   90.00
_cell.angle_beta   90.00
_cell.angle_gamma   90.00
#
_symmetry.space_group_name_H-M   'P 1'
#
loop_
_entity.id
_entity.type
_entity.pdbx_description
1 polymer ?
#
loop_
_entity_poly.entity_id
_entity_poly.type
_entity_poly.pdbx_seq_one_letter_code
_entity_poly.pdbx_strand_id
1 'polypeptide(L)'
;MSQFGDLLQDYRRKARIPNTTKRVTLERFGELLGDVLGDYGYTGQAVSDWEHGKSTIRVDDRQVLLALVKVLYDCEGLHTLDEANALLLAGGYRPLDQAESSQVFPLESAATVPNAPAKAAQPPHQAGGDSLRNLLVRFNGQWRAVLAEAAEGPPPIWPRALAIAIGRTLDHLTAARILKVCLWLGVWLLTWALISPSLRWPFANQMQAREALVLYAGGTLLLPLLIGALTSTKSVPFWQEQHLEMAWVLRAYTYQGAFLGFNLCYLGLLAVSFPGYYVGIRSIPGLDLIAAIVPVGLGYAVARLVPYNLWRAYHRLTLSDGAIFFVFVLFGPGWSIFFYHYYALLLMPAIGFFILFSAITSLAGLIAWRQHKTGTSLIPVHVWVLVYGGMLILYEAQQGTRLFSVVFLAGVILTFAVLLAQNRMRLTLVGAIGLVSGSVLLWVSLQINPWVAISAAGVIVFTWWRWGRKQFWLPGRFWGVLVAGGIGVWLVQRWTMPEVAVSLAFSLVTLLILFLRKGK
;
A
#
# COMPACT_ATOMS: atom_id res chain seq x y z
N MET A 1 33.22 10.52 -14.47
CA MET A 1 31.85 11.07 -14.59
C MET A 1 31.33 10.69 -15.96
N SER A 2 30.05 10.35 -16.08
CA SER A 2 29.48 10.01 -17.40
C SER A 2 29.21 11.31 -18.15
N GLN A 3 29.60 11.36 -19.43
CA GLN A 3 29.41 12.52 -20.30
C GLN A 3 27.94 13.03 -20.32
N PHE A 4 26.98 12.12 -20.15
CA PHE A 4 25.56 12.43 -19.94
C PHE A 4 25.28 13.31 -18.73
N GLY A 5 25.84 12.96 -17.56
CA GLY A 5 25.58 13.66 -16.31
C GLY A 5 26.09 15.09 -16.33
N ASP A 6 27.27 15.29 -16.94
CA ASP A 6 27.89 16.60 -17.12
C ASP A 6 27.04 17.49 -18.06
N LEU A 7 26.61 16.96 -19.22
CA LEU A 7 25.73 17.68 -20.15
C LEU A 7 24.36 18.00 -19.52
N LEU A 8 23.76 17.05 -18.81
CA LEU A 8 22.48 17.26 -18.11
C LEU A 8 22.60 18.39 -17.09
N GLN A 9 23.68 18.39 -16.29
CA GLN A 9 23.93 19.44 -15.32
C GLN A 9 24.12 20.81 -15.99
N ASP A 10 24.86 20.85 -17.09
CA ASP A 10 25.10 22.08 -17.84
C ASP A 10 23.80 22.66 -18.43
N TYR A 11 22.98 21.85 -19.10
CA TYR A 11 21.69 22.28 -19.63
C TYR A 11 20.72 22.72 -18.52
N ARG A 12 20.66 21.99 -17.39
CA ARG A 12 19.82 22.42 -16.26
C ARG A 12 20.29 23.74 -15.65
N ARG A 13 21.60 23.98 -15.55
CA ARG A 13 22.15 25.24 -15.03
C ARG A 13 21.87 26.44 -15.95
N LYS A 14 21.70 26.19 -17.25
CA LYS A 14 21.24 27.18 -18.24
C LYS A 14 19.73 27.43 -18.16
N ALA A 15 18.96 26.39 -17.84
CA ALA A 15 17.51 26.44 -17.77
C ALA A 15 16.95 27.48 -16.77
N ARG A 16 15.87 28.14 -17.18
CA ARG A 16 15.13 29.15 -16.42
C ARG A 16 13.67 28.72 -16.28
N ILE A 17 13.10 28.94 -15.10
CA ILE A 17 11.69 28.59 -14.87
C ILE A 17 10.82 29.57 -15.70
N PRO A 18 9.87 29.07 -16.51
CA PRO A 18 9.00 29.92 -17.33
C PRO A 18 8.36 31.04 -16.51
N ASN A 19 8.31 32.25 -17.07
CA ASN A 19 7.78 33.45 -16.43
C ASN A 19 8.55 33.94 -15.18
N THR A 20 9.76 33.45 -14.94
CA THR A 20 10.63 33.95 -13.86
C THR A 20 12.07 34.12 -14.32
N THR A 21 12.83 34.97 -13.64
CA THR A 21 14.28 35.12 -13.86
C THR A 21 15.12 34.07 -13.10
N LYS A 22 14.46 33.15 -12.37
CA LYS A 22 15.14 32.16 -11.53
C LYS A 22 15.60 30.95 -12.34
N ARG A 23 16.81 30.48 -12.05
CA ARG A 23 17.34 29.22 -12.60
C ARG A 23 16.64 28.01 -11.98
N VAL A 24 16.54 26.93 -12.74
CA VAL A 24 15.89 25.70 -12.27
C VAL A 24 16.80 24.98 -11.26
N THR A 25 16.33 24.82 -10.02
CA THR A 25 17.00 24.02 -8.98
C THR A 25 16.80 22.52 -9.23
N LEU A 26 17.60 21.66 -8.60
CA LEU A 26 17.43 20.19 -8.70
C LEU A 26 16.03 19.74 -8.27
N GLU A 27 15.55 20.28 -7.14
CA GLU A 27 14.20 20.00 -6.62
C GLU A 27 13.13 20.42 -7.62
N ARG A 28 13.22 21.65 -8.15
CA ARG A 28 12.24 22.15 -9.11
C ARG A 28 12.28 21.40 -10.44
N PHE A 29 13.46 20.97 -10.89
CA PHE A 29 13.58 20.16 -12.10
C PHE A 29 12.88 18.81 -11.94
N GLY A 30 13.03 18.17 -10.77
CA GLY A 30 12.35 16.93 -10.43
C GLY A 30 10.83 17.05 -10.36
N GLU A 31 10.32 18.17 -9.83
CA GLU A 31 8.88 18.51 -9.83
C GLU A 31 8.34 18.68 -11.25
N LEU A 32 9.02 19.47 -12.10
CA LEU A 32 8.60 19.72 -13.48
C LEU A 32 8.59 18.43 -14.32
N LEU A 33 9.54 17.53 -14.08
CA LEU A 33 9.52 16.18 -14.66
C LEU A 33 8.25 15.42 -14.28
N GLY A 34 7.80 15.53 -13.03
CA GLY A 34 6.55 14.93 -12.57
C GLY A 34 5.32 15.49 -13.24
N ASP A 35 5.26 16.82 -13.38
CA ASP A 35 4.17 17.50 -14.05
C ASP A 35 4.00 17.01 -15.50
N VAL A 36 5.12 16.81 -16.23
CA VAL A 36 5.11 16.28 -17.60
C VAL A 36 4.72 14.80 -17.65
N LEU A 37 5.15 13.99 -16.67
CA LEU A 37 4.84 12.56 -16.61
C LEU A 37 3.44 12.26 -16.05
N GLY A 38 2.80 13.23 -15.40
CA GLY A 38 1.50 13.05 -14.75
C GLY A 38 1.54 12.18 -13.48
N ASP A 39 2.69 12.14 -12.80
CA ASP A 39 2.92 11.40 -11.54
C ASP A 39 3.57 12.32 -10.48
N TYR A 40 3.90 11.81 -9.29
CA TYR A 40 4.55 12.55 -8.20
C TYR A 40 5.97 13.07 -8.53
N GLY A 41 6.46 12.86 -9.75
CA GLY A 41 7.75 13.32 -10.25
C GLY A 41 8.95 12.60 -9.69
N TYR A 42 10.11 13.12 -10.06
CA TYR A 42 11.37 12.64 -9.54
C TYR A 42 11.81 13.57 -8.41
N THR A 43 12.43 13.00 -7.38
CA THR A 43 13.03 13.83 -6.34
C THR A 43 14.25 14.56 -6.92
N GLY A 44 14.57 15.75 -6.38
CA GLY A 44 15.82 16.43 -6.74
C GLY A 44 17.08 15.57 -6.48
N GLN A 45 16.99 14.60 -5.56
CA GLN A 45 18.03 13.61 -5.32
C GLN A 45 18.23 12.66 -6.51
N ALA A 46 17.15 12.18 -7.13
CA ALA A 46 17.24 11.31 -8.31
C ALA A 46 17.92 12.04 -9.49
N VAL A 47 17.53 13.30 -9.73
CA VAL A 47 18.17 14.16 -10.73
C VAL A 47 19.65 14.38 -10.40
N SER A 48 19.98 14.62 -9.13
CA SER A 48 21.36 14.73 -8.68
C SER A 48 22.14 13.44 -8.94
N ASP A 49 21.57 12.28 -8.67
CA ASP A 49 22.23 11.00 -8.90
C ASP A 49 22.45 10.73 -10.39
N TRP A 50 21.58 11.22 -11.29
CA TRP A 50 21.81 11.20 -12.74
C TRP A 50 22.94 12.14 -13.16
N GLU A 51 22.96 13.39 -12.67
CA GLU A 51 24.02 14.37 -12.96
C GLU A 51 25.41 13.85 -12.51
N HIS A 52 25.48 13.15 -11.39
CA HIS A 52 26.75 12.60 -10.89
C HIS A 52 27.08 11.20 -11.44
N GLY A 53 26.22 10.64 -12.29
CA GLY A 53 26.38 9.27 -12.83
C GLY A 53 26.29 8.17 -11.77
N LYS A 54 25.67 8.44 -10.61
CA LYS A 54 25.39 7.43 -9.56
C LYS A 54 24.24 6.51 -9.94
N SER A 55 23.30 6.99 -10.74
CA SER A 55 22.25 6.18 -11.34
C SER A 55 22.06 6.56 -12.81
N THR A 56 21.54 5.60 -13.60
CA THR A 56 21.26 5.79 -15.02
C THR A 56 19.77 5.60 -15.26
N ILE A 57 19.18 6.43 -16.12
CA ILE A 57 17.80 6.22 -16.59
C ILE A 57 17.81 4.95 -17.45
N ARG A 58 16.87 4.02 -17.21
CA ARG A 58 16.81 2.78 -17.97
C ARG A 58 16.48 3.09 -19.43
N VAL A 59 17.09 2.35 -20.36
CA VAL A 59 16.84 2.52 -21.81
C VAL A 59 15.37 2.30 -22.15
N ASP A 60 14.69 1.42 -21.40
CA ASP A 60 13.26 1.12 -21.56
C ASP A 60 12.34 2.26 -21.08
N ASP A 61 12.83 3.15 -20.20
CA ASP A 61 12.06 4.26 -19.63
C ASP A 61 12.09 5.49 -20.56
N ARG A 62 11.78 5.27 -21.85
CA ARG A 62 11.86 6.31 -22.89
C ARG A 62 11.05 7.56 -22.57
N GLN A 63 9.90 7.40 -21.89
CA GLN A 63 9.07 8.53 -21.47
C GLN A 63 9.80 9.48 -20.51
N VAL A 64 10.67 8.97 -19.66
CA VAL A 64 11.45 9.79 -18.72
C VAL A 64 12.49 10.61 -19.46
N LEU A 65 13.14 10.02 -20.46
CA LEU A 65 14.09 10.73 -21.34
C LEU A 65 13.38 11.82 -22.15
N LEU A 66 12.20 11.52 -22.70
CA LEU A 66 11.40 12.51 -23.43
C LEU A 66 10.94 13.65 -22.53
N ALA A 67 10.46 13.33 -21.32
CA ALA A 67 10.05 14.33 -20.34
C ALA A 67 11.24 15.20 -19.93
N LEU A 68 12.42 14.62 -19.73
CA LEU A 68 13.65 15.35 -19.41
C LEU A 68 14.04 16.33 -20.50
N VAL A 69 14.07 15.89 -21.76
CA VAL A 69 14.38 16.77 -22.89
C VAL A 69 13.32 17.87 -23.02
N LYS A 70 12.03 17.51 -22.88
CA LYS A 70 10.94 18.47 -22.94
C LYS A 70 11.03 19.54 -21.85
N VAL A 71 11.27 19.16 -20.59
CA VAL A 71 11.44 20.11 -19.48
C VAL A 71 12.64 21.02 -19.71
N LEU A 72 13.76 20.49 -20.22
CA LEU A 72 14.92 21.32 -20.56
C LEU A 72 14.60 22.29 -21.69
N TYR A 73 13.85 21.88 -22.71
CA TYR A 73 13.44 22.76 -23.81
C TYR A 73 12.47 23.85 -23.33
N ASP A 74 11.40 23.45 -22.63
CA ASP A 74 10.37 24.35 -22.10
C ASP A 74 10.95 25.38 -21.11
N CYS A 75 12.06 25.03 -20.44
CA CYS A 75 12.79 25.92 -19.54
C CYS A 75 14.00 26.60 -20.20
N GLU A 76 14.11 26.63 -21.54
CA GLU A 76 15.21 27.29 -22.27
C GLU A 76 16.62 26.81 -21.87
N GLY A 77 16.74 25.57 -21.39
CA GLY A 77 18.01 24.92 -21.06
C GLY A 77 18.71 24.31 -22.28
N LEU A 78 17.92 23.82 -23.24
CA LEU A 78 18.34 23.38 -24.57
C LEU A 78 17.43 24.02 -25.62
N HIS A 79 17.92 24.25 -26.83
CA HIS A 79 17.24 25.01 -27.87
C HIS A 79 16.98 24.23 -29.15
N THR A 80 17.80 23.23 -29.47
CA THR A 80 17.75 22.55 -30.77
C THR A 80 17.63 21.04 -30.64
N LEU A 81 17.14 20.41 -31.71
CA LEU A 81 17.09 18.95 -31.84
C LEU A 81 18.49 18.31 -31.74
N ASP A 82 19.51 18.98 -32.27
CA ASP A 82 20.90 18.49 -32.21
C ASP A 82 21.44 18.46 -30.78
N GLU A 83 21.15 19.49 -29.97
CA GLU A 83 21.52 19.52 -28.55
C GLU A 83 20.83 18.40 -27.76
N ALA A 84 19.54 18.16 -28.04
CA ALA A 84 18.79 17.06 -27.44
C ALA A 84 19.36 15.68 -27.84
N ASN A 85 19.68 15.49 -29.11
CA ASN A 85 20.27 14.24 -29.60
C ASN A 85 21.69 14.02 -29.06
N ALA A 86 22.50 15.08 -28.94
CA ALA A 86 23.81 15.02 -28.31
C ALA A 86 23.72 14.61 -26.83
N LEU A 87 22.77 15.16 -26.09
CA LEU A 87 22.49 14.76 -24.71
C LEU A 87 22.12 13.27 -24.62
N LEU A 88 21.19 12.80 -25.46
CA LEU A 88 20.75 11.41 -25.46
C LEU A 88 21.89 10.44 -25.84
N LEU A 89 22.67 10.77 -26.87
CA LEU A 89 23.80 9.96 -27.32
C LEU A 89 24.90 9.87 -26.25
N ALA A 90 25.15 10.94 -25.50
CA ALA A 90 26.10 10.92 -24.39
C ALA A 90 25.71 9.95 -23.25
N GLY A 91 24.42 9.60 -23.14
CA GLY A 91 23.89 8.59 -22.23
C GLY A 91 23.77 7.19 -22.82
N GLY A 92 24.19 6.98 -24.08
CA GLY A 92 23.99 5.73 -24.79
C GLY A 92 22.54 5.48 -25.21
N TYR A 93 21.72 6.52 -25.29
CA TYR A 93 20.32 6.43 -25.72
C TYR A 93 20.17 6.72 -27.21
N ARG A 94 19.08 6.20 -27.81
CA ARG A 94 18.76 6.51 -29.22
C ARG A 94 18.39 7.99 -29.38
N PRO A 95 18.76 8.64 -30.51
CA PRO A 95 18.25 9.95 -30.90
C PRO A 95 16.72 10.00 -30.93
N LEU A 96 16.13 11.18 -30.86
CA LEU A 96 14.69 11.38 -31.03
C LEU A 96 14.28 11.01 -32.45
N ASP A 97 13.21 10.21 -32.59
CA ASP A 97 12.56 10.03 -33.89
C ASP A 97 11.64 11.21 -34.23
N GLN A 98 11.05 11.21 -35.42
CA GLN A 98 10.20 12.31 -35.91
C GLN A 98 8.92 12.52 -35.05
N ALA A 99 8.36 11.44 -34.51
CA ALA A 99 7.16 11.54 -33.67
C ALA A 99 7.51 12.09 -32.29
N GLU A 100 8.68 11.72 -31.76
CA GLU A 100 9.20 12.23 -30.51
C GLU A 100 9.66 13.69 -30.65
N SER A 101 10.35 14.03 -31.74
CA SER A 101 10.83 15.39 -32.00
C SER A 101 9.67 16.37 -32.14
N SER A 102 8.58 15.99 -32.82
CA SER A 102 7.38 16.85 -32.95
C SER A 102 6.65 17.06 -31.61
N GLN A 103 6.78 16.15 -30.64
CA GLN A 103 6.21 16.32 -29.29
C GLN A 103 7.03 17.26 -28.40
N VAL A 104 8.35 17.32 -28.60
CA VAL A 104 9.26 18.16 -27.82
C VAL A 104 9.44 19.54 -28.47
N PHE A 105 9.58 19.60 -29.80
CA PHE A 105 9.86 20.80 -30.59
C PHE A 105 8.71 21.15 -31.57
N PRO A 106 7.54 21.58 -31.07
CA PRO A 106 6.36 21.80 -31.93
C PRO A 106 6.53 22.94 -32.94
N LEU A 107 7.41 23.91 -32.67
CA LEU A 107 7.59 25.10 -33.53
C LEU A 107 8.49 24.84 -34.75
N GLU A 108 9.48 23.95 -34.63
CA GLU A 108 10.37 23.61 -35.76
C GLU A 108 9.71 22.66 -36.76
N SER A 109 8.85 21.75 -36.30
CA SER A 109 8.12 20.83 -37.20
C SER A 109 7.12 21.53 -38.13
N ALA A 110 6.67 22.76 -37.82
CA ALA A 110 5.75 23.49 -38.68
C ALA A 110 6.42 24.07 -39.94
N ALA A 111 7.75 24.25 -39.94
CA ALA A 111 8.48 24.91 -41.02
C ALA A 111 9.03 23.96 -42.09
N THR A 112 8.94 22.63 -41.91
CA THR A 112 9.71 21.69 -42.74
C THR A 112 9.00 20.34 -42.98
N VAL A 113 7.81 20.33 -43.61
CA VAL A 113 7.31 19.08 -44.23
C VAL A 113 6.59 19.34 -45.56
N PRO A 114 7.25 19.05 -46.71
CA PRO A 114 6.58 18.72 -47.96
C PRO A 114 5.90 17.35 -47.84
N ASN A 115 4.64 17.28 -48.30
CA ASN A 115 3.77 16.10 -48.34
C ASN A 115 4.49 14.79 -48.68
N ALA A 116 4.70 13.93 -47.67
CA ALA A 116 4.97 12.50 -47.86
C ALA A 116 3.79 11.71 -47.27
N PRO A 117 3.25 10.69 -47.97
CA PRO A 117 2.07 9.96 -47.53
C PRO A 117 2.37 9.14 -46.27
N ALA A 118 1.69 9.52 -45.18
CA ALA A 118 1.80 8.92 -43.88
C ALA A 118 1.32 7.45 -43.89
N LYS A 119 2.26 6.52 -43.79
CA LYS A 119 1.98 5.16 -43.35
C LYS A 119 1.73 5.23 -41.85
N ALA A 120 0.47 5.11 -41.44
CA ALA A 120 0.03 5.21 -40.04
C ALA A 120 0.83 4.28 -39.13
N ALA A 121 1.82 4.83 -38.43
CA ALA A 121 2.49 4.16 -37.33
C ALA A 121 1.51 4.08 -36.15
N GLN A 122 1.08 2.87 -35.81
CA GLN A 122 0.31 2.63 -34.60
C GLN A 122 1.16 3.05 -33.39
N PRO A 123 0.61 3.83 -32.45
CA PRO A 123 1.36 4.28 -31.28
C PRO A 123 1.80 3.07 -30.45
N PRO A 124 3.03 3.07 -29.90
CA PRO A 124 3.52 1.99 -29.07
C PRO A 124 2.59 1.83 -27.87
N HIS A 125 2.05 0.62 -27.71
CA HIS A 125 1.13 0.24 -26.64
C HIS A 125 1.73 0.59 -25.26
N GLN A 126 1.27 1.71 -24.69
CA GLN A 126 1.48 2.08 -23.30
C GLN A 126 0.70 1.11 -22.41
N ALA A 127 1.32 -0.01 -22.04
CA ALA A 127 0.72 -1.04 -21.20
C ALA A 127 1.57 -1.25 -19.95
N GLY A 128 1.16 -0.69 -18.81
CA GLY A 128 1.71 -1.18 -17.54
C GLY A 128 1.46 -0.39 -16.25
N GLY A 129 1.24 0.93 -16.29
CA GLY A 129 0.95 1.73 -15.09
C GLY A 129 -0.55 1.87 -14.77
N ASP A 130 -1.37 1.50 -15.74
CA ASP A 130 -2.71 2.03 -15.91
C ASP A 130 -3.82 1.05 -15.50
N SER A 131 -3.49 -0.11 -14.90
CA SER A 131 -4.44 -1.21 -14.75
C SER A 131 -5.67 -0.88 -13.89
N LEU A 132 -5.48 -0.29 -12.71
CA LEU A 132 -6.59 0.09 -11.84
C LEU A 132 -7.22 1.42 -12.27
N ARG A 133 -6.40 2.38 -12.72
CA ARG A 133 -6.89 3.67 -13.21
C ARG A 133 -7.71 3.50 -14.48
N ASN A 134 -7.26 2.74 -15.47
CA ASN A 134 -8.01 2.45 -16.69
C ASN A 134 -9.19 1.51 -16.43
N LEU A 135 -9.15 0.63 -15.42
CA LEU A 135 -10.36 -0.07 -14.95
C LEU A 135 -11.37 0.91 -14.39
N LEU A 136 -10.96 1.81 -13.49
CA LEU A 136 -11.83 2.83 -12.90
C LEU A 136 -12.31 3.84 -13.93
N VAL A 137 -11.47 4.24 -14.90
CA VAL A 137 -11.82 5.16 -15.99
C VAL A 137 -12.73 4.48 -17.00
N ARG A 138 -12.50 3.21 -17.38
CA ARG A 138 -13.44 2.45 -18.23
C ARG A 138 -14.76 2.22 -17.51
N PHE A 139 -14.72 1.85 -16.22
CA PHE A 139 -15.92 1.70 -15.40
C PHE A 139 -16.68 3.02 -15.32
N ASN A 140 -15.99 4.14 -15.09
CA ASN A 140 -16.58 5.47 -15.07
C ASN A 140 -17.12 5.87 -16.45
N GLY A 141 -16.43 5.52 -17.54
CA GLY A 141 -16.90 5.76 -18.91
C GLY A 141 -18.18 4.97 -19.24
N GLN A 142 -18.20 3.68 -18.91
CA GLN A 142 -19.39 2.83 -19.07
C GLN A 142 -20.55 3.32 -18.19
N TRP A 143 -20.27 3.69 -16.94
CA TRP A 143 -21.29 4.21 -16.02
C TRP A 143 -21.83 5.57 -16.47
N ARG A 144 -20.98 6.45 -17.00
CA ARG A 144 -21.41 7.72 -17.61
C ARG A 144 -22.31 7.49 -18.81
N ALA A 145 -22.00 6.51 -19.67
CA ALA A 145 -22.87 6.16 -20.79
C ALA A 145 -24.24 5.64 -20.31
N VAL A 146 -24.27 4.80 -19.28
CA VAL A 146 -25.53 4.32 -18.67
C VAL A 146 -26.33 5.47 -18.04
N LEU A 147 -25.67 6.39 -17.33
CA LEU A 147 -26.32 7.54 -16.71
C LEU A 147 -26.85 8.54 -17.76
N ALA A 148 -26.13 8.73 -18.87
CA ALA A 148 -26.55 9.59 -19.96
C ALA A 148 -27.83 9.04 -20.63
N GLU A 149 -27.86 7.76 -20.94
CA GLU A 149 -29.04 7.08 -21.50
C GLU A 149 -30.21 7.07 -20.50
N ALA A 150 -29.94 6.87 -19.20
CA ALA A 150 -30.96 6.92 -18.17
C ALA A 150 -31.53 8.33 -17.94
N ALA A 151 -30.83 9.39 -18.35
CA ALA A 151 -31.27 10.78 -18.17
C ALA A 151 -32.38 11.20 -19.15
N GLU A 152 -32.59 10.45 -20.24
CA GLU A 152 -33.57 10.80 -21.29
C GLU A 152 -35.05 10.60 -20.89
N GLY A 153 -35.34 10.01 -19.73
CA GLY A 153 -36.72 9.76 -19.28
C GLY A 153 -37.17 10.53 -18.02
N PRO A 154 -38.41 10.33 -17.54
CA PRO A 154 -38.95 11.00 -16.33
C PRO A 154 -38.16 10.69 -15.04
N PRO A 155 -37.89 11.65 -14.15
CA PRO A 155 -37.23 11.34 -12.87
C PRO A 155 -38.07 10.38 -12.01
N PRO A 156 -37.45 9.55 -11.14
CA PRO A 156 -36.02 9.48 -10.81
C PRO A 156 -35.17 8.68 -11.81
N ILE A 157 -33.91 9.08 -11.98
CA ILE A 157 -32.97 8.51 -12.97
C ILE A 157 -32.44 7.13 -12.55
N TRP A 158 -32.27 6.89 -11.25
CA TRP A 158 -31.56 5.71 -10.74
C TRP A 158 -32.22 4.35 -11.07
N PRO A 159 -33.55 4.16 -11.09
CA PRO A 159 -34.14 2.87 -11.43
C PRO A 159 -33.88 2.49 -12.89
N ARG A 160 -33.88 3.47 -13.80
CA ARG A 160 -33.54 3.25 -15.21
C ARG A 160 -32.07 2.96 -15.41
N ALA A 161 -31.19 3.70 -14.75
CA ALA A 161 -29.75 3.43 -14.80
C ALA A 161 -29.46 1.99 -14.35
N LEU A 162 -30.13 1.53 -13.29
CA LEU A 162 -30.06 0.15 -12.83
C LEU A 162 -30.62 -0.83 -13.88
N ALA A 163 -31.80 -0.56 -14.45
CA ALA A 163 -32.39 -1.42 -15.47
C ALA A 163 -31.54 -1.52 -16.75
N ILE A 164 -30.96 -0.42 -17.23
CA ILE A 164 -30.06 -0.39 -18.39
C ILE A 164 -28.75 -1.12 -18.08
N ALA A 165 -28.18 -0.91 -16.88
CA ALA A 165 -26.98 -1.62 -16.45
C ALA A 165 -27.22 -3.13 -16.36
N ILE A 166 -28.37 -3.55 -15.80
CA ILE A 166 -28.78 -4.95 -15.74
C ILE A 166 -29.00 -5.48 -17.15
N GLY A 167 -29.78 -4.78 -17.99
CA GLY A 167 -30.06 -5.16 -19.38
C GLY A 167 -28.79 -5.40 -20.19
N ARG A 168 -27.86 -4.44 -20.22
CA ARG A 168 -26.56 -4.61 -20.90
C ARG A 168 -25.73 -5.76 -20.34
N THR A 169 -25.81 -6.00 -19.03
CA THR A 169 -25.12 -7.14 -18.41
C THR A 169 -25.76 -8.45 -18.85
N LEU A 170 -27.10 -8.53 -18.90
CA LEU A 170 -27.89 -9.68 -19.32
C LEU A 170 -27.75 -9.99 -20.81
N ASP A 171 -27.73 -8.98 -21.70
CA ASP A 171 -27.54 -9.13 -23.15
C ASP A 171 -26.20 -9.78 -23.49
N HIS A 172 -25.25 -9.63 -22.58
CA HIS A 172 -23.92 -10.20 -22.66
C HIS A 172 -23.79 -11.55 -21.94
N LEU A 173 -24.85 -12.10 -21.35
CA LEU A 173 -24.85 -13.42 -20.72
C LEU A 173 -25.03 -14.52 -21.76
N THR A 174 -23.91 -15.04 -22.26
CA THR A 174 -23.90 -16.34 -22.94
C THR A 174 -24.01 -17.47 -21.91
N ALA A 175 -24.53 -18.65 -22.29
CA ALA A 175 -24.60 -19.81 -21.42
C ALA A 175 -23.23 -20.16 -20.79
N ALA A 176 -22.14 -20.00 -21.55
CA ALA A 176 -20.78 -20.16 -21.06
C ALA A 176 -20.41 -19.15 -19.95
N ARG A 177 -20.87 -17.89 -20.05
CA ARG A 177 -20.66 -16.88 -19.01
C ARG A 177 -21.50 -17.16 -17.77
N ILE A 178 -22.76 -17.59 -17.93
CA ILE A 178 -23.62 -18.00 -16.80
C ILE A 178 -22.97 -19.16 -16.05
N LEU A 179 -22.56 -20.21 -16.75
CA LEU A 179 -21.85 -21.35 -16.15
C LEU A 179 -20.60 -20.88 -15.40
N LYS A 180 -19.82 -19.97 -15.99
CA LYS A 180 -18.63 -19.41 -15.34
C LYS A 180 -18.98 -18.63 -14.06
N VAL A 181 -20.05 -17.83 -14.06
CA VAL A 181 -20.54 -17.13 -12.86
C VAL A 181 -20.96 -18.13 -11.79
N CYS A 182 -21.70 -19.18 -12.16
CA CYS A 182 -22.09 -20.25 -11.24
C CYS A 182 -20.87 -20.96 -10.65
N LEU A 183 -19.82 -21.21 -11.45
CA LEU A 183 -18.58 -21.80 -10.97
C LEU A 183 -17.86 -20.87 -9.98
N TRP A 184 -17.79 -19.56 -10.24
CA TRP A 184 -17.22 -18.60 -9.29
C TRP A 184 -18.04 -18.50 -8.00
N LEU A 185 -19.37 -18.51 -8.10
CA LEU A 185 -20.26 -18.55 -6.95
C LEU A 185 -20.02 -19.83 -6.13
N GLY A 186 -19.86 -20.97 -6.79
CA GLY A 186 -19.49 -22.24 -6.16
C GLY A 186 -18.15 -22.17 -5.44
N VAL A 187 -17.12 -21.59 -6.07
CA VAL A 187 -15.80 -21.39 -5.43
C VAL A 187 -15.90 -20.47 -4.21
N TRP A 188 -16.73 -19.42 -4.27
CA TRP A 188 -16.95 -18.54 -3.13
C TRP A 188 -17.66 -19.25 -1.97
N LEU A 189 -18.75 -19.98 -2.24
CA LEU A 189 -19.47 -20.75 -1.22
C LEU A 189 -18.58 -21.84 -0.63
N LEU A 190 -17.78 -22.52 -1.45
CA LEU A 190 -16.79 -23.48 -0.99
C LEU A 190 -15.70 -22.82 -0.14
N THR A 191 -15.27 -21.61 -0.50
CA THR A 191 -14.34 -20.81 0.32
C THR A 191 -14.95 -20.54 1.68
N TRP A 192 -16.19 -20.05 1.74
CA TRP A 192 -16.88 -19.82 3.00
C TRP A 192 -17.00 -21.12 3.83
N ALA A 193 -17.37 -22.24 3.21
CA ALA A 193 -17.50 -23.52 3.91
C ALA A 193 -16.17 -24.05 4.48
N LEU A 194 -15.07 -23.95 3.74
CA LEU A 194 -13.77 -24.49 4.15
C LEU A 194 -12.99 -23.54 5.07
N ILE A 195 -13.21 -22.22 4.95
CA ILE A 195 -12.39 -21.21 5.62
C ILE A 195 -13.11 -20.55 6.80
N SER A 196 -14.45 -20.38 6.76
CA SER A 196 -15.15 -19.75 7.89
C SER A 196 -14.96 -20.47 9.24
N PRO A 197 -14.87 -21.81 9.32
CA PRO A 197 -14.63 -22.46 10.60
C PRO A 197 -13.34 -21.98 11.29
N SER A 198 -12.26 -21.75 10.53
CA SER A 198 -10.98 -21.28 11.09
C SER A 198 -10.99 -19.79 11.45
N LEU A 199 -11.93 -19.00 10.92
CA LEU A 199 -12.12 -17.60 11.29
C LEU A 199 -12.87 -17.42 12.62
N ARG A 200 -13.57 -18.46 13.10
CA ARG A 200 -14.32 -18.46 14.37
C ARG A 200 -13.42 -18.66 15.59
N TRP A 201 -12.23 -18.08 15.56
CA TRP A 201 -11.31 -18.12 16.70
C TRP A 201 -11.90 -17.37 17.90
N PRO A 202 -11.84 -17.91 19.13
CA PRO A 202 -11.23 -19.17 19.53
C PRO A 202 -12.21 -20.34 19.37
N PHE A 203 -11.68 -21.54 19.17
CA PHE A 203 -12.49 -22.76 19.10
C PHE A 203 -12.97 -23.20 20.49
N ALA A 204 -14.19 -23.74 20.57
CA ALA A 204 -14.77 -24.15 21.85
C ALA A 204 -14.03 -25.34 22.49
N ASN A 205 -13.44 -26.20 21.66
CA ASN A 205 -12.63 -27.33 22.10
C ASN A 205 -11.57 -27.70 21.06
N GLN A 206 -10.63 -28.57 21.45
CA GLN A 206 -9.52 -29.01 20.61
C GLN A 206 -9.97 -29.81 19.37
N MET A 207 -11.12 -30.50 19.46
CA MET A 207 -11.70 -31.25 18.33
C MET A 207 -12.17 -30.29 17.23
N GLN A 208 -12.94 -29.25 17.59
CA GLN A 208 -13.34 -28.20 16.67
C GLN A 208 -12.13 -27.45 16.09
N ALA A 209 -11.10 -27.21 16.90
CA ALA A 209 -9.85 -26.63 16.40
C ALA A 209 -9.22 -27.50 15.32
N ARG A 210 -9.11 -28.81 15.56
CA ARG A 210 -8.56 -29.78 14.60
C ARG A 210 -9.38 -29.80 13.32
N GLU A 211 -10.71 -29.89 13.41
CA GLU A 211 -11.59 -29.90 12.24
C GLU A 211 -11.47 -28.62 11.41
N ALA A 212 -11.54 -27.46 12.06
CA ALA A 212 -11.41 -26.16 11.39
C ALA A 212 -10.05 -26.00 10.70
N LEU A 213 -8.97 -26.46 11.34
CA LEU A 213 -7.61 -26.37 10.80
C LEU A 213 -7.37 -27.37 9.66
N VAL A 214 -7.99 -28.56 9.71
CA VAL A 214 -7.97 -29.53 8.59
C VAL A 214 -8.73 -28.98 7.39
N LEU A 215 -9.93 -28.42 7.59
CA LEU A 215 -10.71 -27.77 6.54
C LEU A 215 -9.95 -26.59 5.93
N TYR A 216 -9.28 -25.79 6.76
CA TYR A 216 -8.41 -24.71 6.32
C TYR A 216 -7.23 -25.21 5.46
N ALA A 217 -6.52 -26.26 5.91
CA ALA A 217 -5.42 -26.86 5.15
C ALA A 217 -5.91 -27.41 3.79
N GLY A 218 -7.05 -28.11 3.78
CA GLY A 218 -7.66 -28.60 2.54
C GLY A 218 -8.11 -27.46 1.62
N GLY A 219 -8.75 -26.43 2.16
CA GLY A 219 -9.22 -25.26 1.42
C GLY A 219 -8.09 -24.45 0.81
N THR A 220 -6.99 -24.24 1.53
CA THR A 220 -5.81 -23.53 1.01
C THR A 220 -5.06 -24.28 -0.08
N LEU A 221 -5.24 -25.60 -0.19
CA LEU A 221 -4.73 -26.39 -1.32
C LEU A 221 -5.71 -26.40 -2.49
N LEU A 222 -6.99 -26.62 -2.23
CA LEU A 222 -8.02 -26.79 -3.26
C LEU A 222 -8.45 -25.47 -3.92
N LEU A 223 -8.73 -24.43 -3.13
CA LEU A 223 -9.35 -23.20 -3.62
C LEU A 223 -8.43 -22.43 -4.57
N PRO A 224 -7.12 -22.24 -4.30
CA PRO A 224 -6.23 -21.60 -5.26
C PRO A 224 -6.10 -22.35 -6.59
N LEU A 225 -6.17 -23.69 -6.57
CA LEU A 225 -6.19 -24.50 -7.78
C LEU A 225 -7.45 -24.21 -8.61
N LEU A 226 -8.62 -24.17 -7.97
CA LEU A 226 -9.88 -23.82 -8.64
C LEU A 226 -9.86 -22.39 -9.20
N ILE A 227 -9.37 -21.42 -8.41
CA ILE A 227 -9.20 -20.02 -8.83
C ILE A 227 -8.29 -19.93 -10.06
N GLY A 228 -7.13 -20.59 -10.02
CA GLY A 228 -6.18 -20.61 -11.13
C GLY A 228 -6.73 -21.31 -12.38
N ALA A 229 -7.53 -22.37 -12.21
CA ALA A 229 -8.18 -23.08 -13.31
C ALA A 229 -9.26 -22.23 -14.00
N LEU A 230 -10.09 -21.53 -13.21
CA LEU A 230 -11.13 -20.62 -13.72
C LEU A 230 -10.56 -19.31 -14.29
N THR A 231 -9.31 -18.98 -13.97
CA THR A 231 -8.62 -17.82 -14.53
C THR A 231 -8.25 -18.10 -15.99
N SER A 232 -8.91 -17.39 -16.91
CA SER A 232 -8.64 -17.51 -18.35
C SER A 232 -7.40 -16.69 -18.72
N THR A 233 -6.35 -17.39 -19.15
CA THR A 233 -5.18 -16.81 -19.82
C THR A 233 -5.35 -16.75 -21.34
N LYS A 234 -6.08 -17.73 -21.91
CA LYS A 234 -6.23 -17.90 -23.37
C LYS A 234 -6.92 -16.74 -24.08
N SER A 235 -7.82 -16.05 -23.38
CA SER A 235 -8.62 -14.96 -23.94
C SER A 235 -7.99 -13.58 -23.75
N VAL A 236 -6.75 -13.51 -23.27
CA VAL A 236 -6.06 -12.24 -23.03
C VAL A 236 -5.18 -11.95 -24.25
N PRO A 237 -5.45 -10.86 -25.02
CA PRO A 237 -4.71 -10.55 -26.25
C PRO A 237 -3.20 -10.52 -26.05
N PHE A 238 -2.75 -9.93 -24.94
CA PHE A 238 -1.34 -9.88 -24.58
C PHE A 238 -0.66 -11.26 -24.59
N TRP A 239 -1.30 -12.30 -24.04
CA TRP A 239 -0.69 -13.64 -24.03
C TRP A 239 -0.72 -14.33 -25.39
N GLN A 240 -1.71 -13.98 -26.24
CA GLN A 240 -1.82 -14.47 -27.61
C GLN A 240 -0.73 -13.87 -28.52
N GLU A 241 -0.48 -12.57 -28.38
CA GLU A 241 0.60 -11.86 -29.10
C GLU A 241 1.98 -12.44 -28.78
N GLN A 242 2.17 -12.92 -27.56
CA GLN A 242 3.43 -13.55 -27.13
C GLN A 242 3.51 -15.05 -27.47
N HIS A 243 2.47 -15.64 -28.06
CA HIS A 243 2.36 -17.09 -28.31
C HIS A 243 2.56 -17.96 -27.04
N LEU A 244 2.14 -17.45 -25.87
CA LEU A 244 2.27 -18.11 -24.57
C LEU A 244 0.93 -18.58 -24.00
N GLU A 245 -0.17 -18.39 -24.73
CA GLU A 245 -1.53 -18.64 -24.25
C GLU A 245 -1.80 -20.09 -23.83
N MET A 246 -1.05 -21.05 -24.40
CA MET A 246 -1.10 -22.48 -24.09
C MET A 246 0.10 -22.99 -23.30
N ALA A 247 1.05 -22.12 -22.94
CA ALA A 247 2.24 -22.52 -22.21
C ALA A 247 1.84 -23.06 -20.82
N TRP A 248 2.22 -24.31 -20.54
CA TRP A 248 2.01 -24.91 -19.21
C TRP A 248 2.69 -24.09 -18.10
N VAL A 249 3.80 -23.41 -18.42
CA VAL A 249 4.51 -22.49 -17.52
C VAL A 249 3.63 -21.30 -17.13
N LEU A 250 2.89 -20.72 -18.09
CA LEU A 250 1.94 -19.63 -17.80
C LEU A 250 0.84 -20.10 -16.85
N ARG A 251 0.35 -21.34 -17.01
CA ARG A 251 -0.63 -21.95 -16.09
C ARG A 251 -0.05 -22.19 -14.70
N ALA A 252 1.17 -22.70 -14.61
CA ALA A 252 1.86 -22.91 -13.34
C ALA A 252 1.99 -21.58 -12.56
N TYR A 253 2.37 -20.49 -13.23
CA TYR A 253 2.42 -19.17 -12.60
C TYR A 253 1.06 -18.57 -12.27
N THR A 254 0.03 -18.91 -13.04
CA THR A 254 -1.36 -18.53 -12.71
C THR A 254 -1.79 -19.19 -11.40
N TYR A 255 -1.51 -20.49 -11.22
CA TYR A 255 -1.77 -21.20 -9.96
C TYR A 255 -0.96 -20.60 -8.82
N GLN A 256 0.34 -20.40 -9.01
CA GLN A 256 1.20 -19.79 -7.99
C GLN A 256 0.69 -18.41 -7.56
N GLY A 257 0.25 -17.57 -8.50
CA GLY A 257 -0.36 -16.29 -8.21
C GLY A 257 -1.66 -16.43 -7.42
N ALA A 258 -2.51 -17.40 -7.76
CA ALA A 258 -3.71 -17.71 -6.99
C ALA A 258 -3.37 -18.12 -5.56
N PHE A 259 -2.38 -19.01 -5.36
CA PHE A 259 -1.92 -19.45 -4.04
C PHE A 259 -1.41 -18.28 -3.21
N LEU A 260 -0.57 -17.42 -3.79
CA LEU A 260 -0.03 -16.25 -3.12
C LEU A 260 -1.14 -15.28 -2.70
N GLY A 261 -2.01 -14.89 -3.64
CA GLY A 261 -3.09 -13.94 -3.37
C GLY A 261 -4.10 -14.46 -2.35
N PHE A 262 -4.49 -15.73 -2.45
CA PHE A 262 -5.45 -16.34 -1.53
C PHE A 262 -4.89 -16.42 -0.11
N ASN A 263 -3.68 -16.96 0.07
CA ASN A 263 -3.08 -17.13 1.40
C ASN A 263 -2.73 -15.79 2.05
N LEU A 264 -2.23 -14.80 1.29
CA LEU A 264 -1.98 -13.45 1.81
C LEU A 264 -3.27 -12.80 2.30
N CYS A 265 -4.37 -12.91 1.53
CA CYS A 265 -5.64 -12.36 1.94
C CYS A 265 -6.19 -13.06 3.19
N TYR A 266 -6.15 -14.39 3.21
CA TYR A 266 -6.61 -15.15 4.36
C TYR A 266 -5.81 -14.80 5.61
N LEU A 267 -4.48 -14.70 5.51
CA LEU A 267 -3.64 -14.29 6.64
C LEU A 267 -4.02 -12.89 7.12
N GLY A 268 -4.38 -11.97 6.20
CA GLY A 268 -4.93 -10.67 6.54
C GLY A 268 -6.26 -10.76 7.29
N LEU A 269 -7.20 -11.61 6.84
CA LEU A 269 -8.47 -11.83 7.53
C LEU A 269 -8.25 -12.43 8.93
N LEU A 270 -7.36 -13.40 9.05
CA LEU A 270 -6.99 -14.02 10.31
C LEU A 270 -6.34 -12.99 11.25
N ALA A 271 -5.46 -12.14 10.74
CA ALA A 271 -4.84 -11.05 11.50
C ALA A 271 -5.84 -9.99 11.96
N VAL A 272 -7.03 -9.91 11.35
CA VAL A 272 -8.15 -9.07 11.81
C VAL A 272 -9.04 -9.81 12.81
N SER A 273 -9.31 -11.10 12.60
CA SER A 273 -10.15 -11.90 13.51
C SER A 273 -9.47 -12.16 14.85
N PHE A 274 -8.14 -12.32 14.86
CA PHE A 274 -7.36 -12.61 16.05
C PHE A 274 -7.40 -11.48 17.11
N PRO A 275 -7.20 -10.18 16.76
CA PRO A 275 -7.53 -9.08 17.65
C PRO A 275 -9.00 -9.08 18.06
N GLY A 276 -9.92 -9.36 17.12
CA GLY A 276 -11.36 -9.41 17.41
C GLY A 276 -11.70 -10.29 18.61
N TYR A 277 -11.04 -11.45 18.75
CA TYR A 277 -11.16 -12.32 19.92
C TYR A 277 -10.77 -11.60 21.22
N TYR A 278 -9.60 -10.96 21.28
CA TYR A 278 -9.16 -10.20 22.46
C TYR A 278 -9.97 -8.93 22.71
N VAL A 279 -10.88 -8.57 21.81
CA VAL A 279 -11.78 -7.45 22.01
C VAL A 279 -13.20 -7.93 22.35
N GLY A 280 -13.42 -9.26 22.36
CA GLY A 280 -14.75 -9.85 22.56
C GLY A 280 -15.67 -9.66 21.37
N ILE A 281 -15.16 -9.27 20.20
CA ILE A 281 -15.92 -9.20 18.95
C ILE A 281 -16.12 -10.64 18.46
N ARG A 282 -17.34 -11.16 18.66
CA ARG A 282 -17.72 -12.46 18.12
C ARG A 282 -17.86 -12.38 16.61
N SER A 283 -17.39 -13.41 15.90
CA SER A 283 -17.66 -13.56 14.47
C SER A 283 -19.18 -13.59 14.23
N ILE A 284 -19.62 -12.79 13.27
CA ILE A 284 -21.00 -12.77 12.78
C ILE A 284 -21.00 -13.60 11.50
N PRO A 285 -21.79 -14.70 11.41
CA PRO A 285 -21.75 -15.59 10.25
C PRO A 285 -21.95 -14.90 8.90
N GLY A 286 -22.78 -13.84 8.85
CA GLY A 286 -22.97 -13.03 7.64
C GLY A 286 -21.73 -12.25 7.22
N LEU A 287 -20.93 -11.76 8.17
CA LEU A 287 -19.66 -11.11 7.87
C LEU A 287 -18.62 -12.12 7.36
N ASP A 288 -18.59 -13.34 7.88
CA ASP A 288 -17.70 -14.39 7.36
C ASP A 288 -17.98 -14.71 5.88
N LEU A 289 -19.26 -14.75 5.50
CA LEU A 289 -19.69 -14.99 4.12
C LEU A 289 -19.21 -13.88 3.18
N ILE A 290 -19.36 -12.62 3.59
CA ILE A 290 -18.87 -11.47 2.83
C ILE A 290 -17.33 -11.47 2.80
N ALA A 291 -16.68 -11.75 3.92
CA ALA A 291 -15.23 -11.80 4.04
C ALA A 291 -14.62 -12.87 3.12
N ALA A 292 -15.31 -14.00 2.90
CA ALA A 292 -14.88 -15.05 1.98
C ALA A 292 -14.77 -14.61 0.51
N ILE A 293 -15.38 -13.48 0.12
CA ILE A 293 -15.19 -12.90 -1.22
C ILE A 293 -13.75 -12.41 -1.41
N VAL A 294 -13.14 -11.86 -0.35
CA VAL A 294 -11.86 -11.15 -0.45
C VAL A 294 -10.71 -12.08 -0.85
N PRO A 295 -10.53 -13.29 -0.25
CA PRO A 295 -9.49 -14.23 -0.67
C PRO A 295 -9.68 -14.73 -2.10
N VAL A 296 -10.92 -14.94 -2.53
CA VAL A 296 -11.22 -15.36 -3.91
C VAL A 296 -10.87 -14.25 -4.90
N GLY A 297 -11.29 -13.01 -4.61
CA GLY A 297 -11.01 -11.84 -5.43
C GLY A 297 -9.52 -11.53 -5.52
N LEU A 298 -8.80 -11.54 -4.39
CA LEU A 298 -7.36 -11.30 -4.37
C LEU A 298 -6.59 -12.45 -5.03
N GLY A 299 -6.98 -13.70 -4.80
CA GLY A 299 -6.44 -14.87 -5.48
C GLY A 299 -6.55 -14.72 -7.00
N TYR A 300 -7.74 -14.36 -7.51
CA TYR A 300 -7.96 -14.12 -8.93
C TYR A 300 -7.11 -12.96 -9.49
N ALA A 301 -7.02 -11.84 -8.76
CA ALA A 301 -6.23 -10.69 -9.18
C ALA A 301 -4.73 -11.05 -9.28
N VAL A 302 -4.19 -11.71 -8.27
CA VAL A 302 -2.77 -12.09 -8.21
C VAL A 302 -2.44 -13.21 -9.20
N ALA A 303 -3.39 -14.12 -9.48
CA ALA A 303 -3.27 -15.14 -10.54
C ALA A 303 -3.02 -14.52 -11.93
N ARG A 304 -3.51 -13.30 -12.17
CA ARG A 304 -3.26 -12.55 -13.42
C ARG A 304 -1.99 -11.72 -13.36
N LEU A 305 -1.70 -11.11 -12.21
CA LEU A 305 -0.58 -10.18 -12.04
C LEU A 305 0.77 -10.89 -11.99
N VAL A 306 0.89 -12.03 -11.30
CA VAL A 306 2.17 -12.73 -11.13
C VAL A 306 2.81 -13.14 -12.46
N PRO A 307 2.13 -13.87 -13.37
CA PRO A 307 2.74 -14.22 -14.65
C PRO A 307 3.10 -12.98 -15.48
N TYR A 308 2.26 -11.95 -15.46
CA TYR A 308 2.53 -10.69 -16.16
C TYR A 308 3.80 -10.00 -15.62
N ASN A 309 3.94 -9.90 -14.31
CA ASN A 309 5.08 -9.27 -13.66
C ASN A 309 6.38 -10.06 -13.89
N LEU A 310 6.32 -11.40 -13.86
CA LEU A 310 7.48 -12.24 -14.17
C LEU A 310 7.90 -12.08 -15.63
N TRP A 311 6.96 -12.12 -16.57
CA TRP A 311 7.26 -11.87 -17.97
C TRP A 311 7.84 -10.46 -18.17
N ARG A 312 7.29 -9.44 -17.53
CA ARG A 312 7.79 -8.06 -17.63
C ARG A 312 9.21 -7.92 -17.06
N ALA A 313 9.53 -8.65 -16.00
CA ALA A 313 10.83 -8.59 -15.37
C ALA A 313 11.94 -9.28 -16.20
N TYR A 314 11.60 -10.40 -16.84
CA TYR A 314 12.60 -11.25 -17.52
C TYR A 314 12.47 -11.30 -19.04
N HIS A 315 11.43 -10.69 -19.60
CA HIS A 315 11.01 -10.82 -21.02
C HIS A 315 10.82 -12.26 -21.49
N ARG A 316 10.64 -13.19 -20.55
CA ARG A 316 10.40 -14.62 -20.78
C ARG A 316 9.68 -15.22 -19.58
N LEU A 317 9.13 -16.42 -19.75
CA LEU A 317 8.58 -17.23 -18.67
C LEU A 317 9.25 -18.59 -18.66
N THR A 318 10.25 -18.77 -17.80
CA THR A 318 10.87 -20.07 -17.52
C THR A 318 10.60 -20.45 -16.07
N LEU A 319 10.41 -21.74 -15.76
CA LEU A 319 10.08 -22.18 -14.39
C LEU A 319 11.07 -21.67 -13.32
N SER A 320 12.36 -21.55 -13.69
CA SER A 320 13.42 -21.08 -12.80
C SER A 320 13.18 -19.66 -12.30
N ASP A 321 12.49 -18.82 -13.08
CA ASP A 321 12.27 -17.39 -12.75
C ASP A 321 11.35 -17.20 -11.53
N GLY A 322 10.66 -18.25 -11.09
CA GLY A 322 9.74 -18.21 -9.95
C GLY A 322 9.67 -19.50 -9.13
N ALA A 323 10.63 -20.42 -9.29
CA ALA A 323 10.60 -21.72 -8.63
C ALA A 323 10.49 -21.62 -7.10
N ILE A 324 11.12 -20.60 -6.49
CA ILE A 324 11.08 -20.38 -5.03
C ILE A 324 9.65 -20.17 -4.52
N PHE A 325 8.75 -19.64 -5.34
CA PHE A 325 7.40 -19.33 -4.93
C PHE A 325 6.46 -20.55 -4.93
N PHE A 326 6.89 -21.73 -5.41
CA PHE A 326 6.09 -22.94 -5.24
C PHE A 326 6.02 -23.39 -3.78
N VAL A 327 6.95 -22.94 -2.92
CA VAL A 327 6.88 -23.17 -1.48
C VAL A 327 5.60 -22.60 -0.85
N PHE A 328 4.96 -21.60 -1.48
CA PHE A 328 3.71 -21.02 -0.98
C PHE A 328 2.53 -22.01 -1.01
N VAL A 329 2.61 -23.09 -1.78
CA VAL A 329 1.61 -24.19 -1.70
C VAL A 329 1.63 -24.83 -0.31
N LEU A 330 2.79 -24.87 0.34
CA LEU A 330 2.95 -25.43 1.68
C LEU A 330 2.56 -24.44 2.79
N PHE A 331 2.31 -23.17 2.49
CA PHE A 331 1.99 -22.18 3.51
C PHE A 331 0.69 -22.51 4.23
N GLY A 332 -0.38 -22.84 3.51
CA GLY A 332 -1.67 -23.17 4.12
C GLY A 332 -1.59 -24.34 5.10
N PRO A 333 -1.09 -25.51 4.68
CA PRO A 333 -0.84 -26.64 5.58
C PRO A 333 0.15 -26.33 6.70
N GLY A 334 1.23 -25.59 6.41
CA GLY A 334 2.21 -25.18 7.41
C GLY A 334 1.61 -24.30 8.50
N TRP A 335 0.78 -23.32 8.12
CA TRP A 335 0.03 -22.48 9.05
C TRP A 335 -0.97 -23.28 9.85
N SER A 336 -1.67 -24.22 9.23
CA SER A 336 -2.59 -25.13 9.92
C SER A 336 -1.88 -25.92 11.03
N ILE A 337 -0.73 -26.52 10.72
CA ILE A 337 0.10 -27.25 11.68
C ILE A 337 0.59 -26.32 12.80
N PHE A 338 1.03 -25.11 12.46
CA PHE A 338 1.46 -24.10 13.42
C PHE A 338 0.32 -23.73 14.37
N PHE A 339 -0.85 -23.34 13.86
CA PHE A 339 -1.99 -22.97 14.69
C PHE A 339 -2.48 -24.11 15.57
N TYR A 340 -2.37 -25.35 15.11
CA TYR A 340 -2.72 -26.53 15.90
C TYR A 340 -1.79 -26.72 17.09
N HIS A 341 -0.47 -26.71 16.87
CA HIS A 341 0.52 -26.96 17.92
C HIS A 341 0.61 -25.80 18.91
N TYR A 342 0.52 -24.57 18.43
CA TYR A 342 0.62 -23.37 19.26
C TYR A 342 -0.75 -22.84 19.70
N TYR A 343 -1.84 -23.61 19.53
CA TYR A 343 -3.20 -23.18 19.86
C TYR A 343 -3.32 -22.68 21.30
N ALA A 344 -2.88 -23.48 22.27
CA ALA A 344 -2.96 -23.15 23.69
C ALA A 344 -2.11 -21.91 24.03
N LEU A 345 -0.93 -21.79 23.43
CA LEU A 345 -0.04 -20.63 23.61
C LEU A 345 -0.68 -19.35 23.05
N LEU A 346 -1.29 -19.45 21.87
CA LEU A 346 -1.99 -18.36 21.19
C LEU A 346 -3.25 -17.93 21.94
N LEU A 347 -3.90 -18.81 22.70
CA LEU A 347 -5.02 -18.42 23.56
C LEU A 347 -4.59 -17.65 24.82
N MET A 348 -3.33 -17.78 25.26
CA MET A 348 -2.84 -17.00 26.40
C MET A 348 -2.80 -15.51 26.02
N PRO A 349 -3.58 -14.62 26.67
CA PRO A 349 -3.72 -13.24 26.21
C PRO A 349 -2.40 -12.49 26.08
N ALA A 350 -1.51 -12.64 27.06
CA ALA A 350 -0.21 -11.98 27.04
C ALA A 350 0.67 -12.46 25.87
N ILE A 351 0.73 -13.78 25.63
CA ILE A 351 1.61 -14.35 24.61
C ILE A 351 1.02 -14.12 23.21
N GLY A 352 -0.27 -14.35 23.01
CA GLY A 352 -0.90 -14.12 21.72
C GLY A 352 -0.92 -12.63 21.35
N PHE A 353 -1.12 -11.71 22.31
CA PHE A 353 -0.94 -10.29 22.06
C PHE A 353 0.51 -9.94 21.71
N PHE A 354 1.49 -10.50 22.42
CA PHE A 354 2.91 -10.30 22.11
C PHE A 354 3.28 -10.79 20.71
N ILE A 355 2.81 -11.98 20.31
CA ILE A 355 3.05 -12.55 18.97
C ILE A 355 2.41 -11.67 17.90
N LEU A 356 1.15 -11.28 18.09
CA LEU A 356 0.43 -10.39 17.17
C LEU A 356 1.16 -9.04 17.04
N PHE A 357 1.51 -8.43 18.17
CA PHE A 357 2.21 -7.15 18.19
C PHE A 357 3.57 -7.24 17.50
N SER A 358 4.32 -8.32 17.73
CA SER A 358 5.61 -8.58 17.07
C SER A 358 5.46 -8.78 15.56
N ALA A 359 4.42 -9.50 15.12
CA ALA A 359 4.13 -9.74 13.71
C ALA A 359 3.78 -8.43 12.99
N ILE A 360 2.87 -7.64 13.56
CA ILE A 360 2.52 -6.32 13.00
C ILE A 360 3.78 -5.44 13.01
N THR A 361 4.57 -5.42 14.10
CA THR A 361 5.81 -4.60 14.23
C THR A 361 6.82 -4.92 13.14
N SER A 362 7.02 -6.21 12.87
CA SER A 362 7.88 -6.68 11.80
C SER A 362 7.37 -6.23 10.42
N LEU A 363 6.06 -6.32 10.18
CA LEU A 363 5.44 -5.87 8.94
C LEU A 363 5.56 -4.35 8.75
N ALA A 364 5.29 -3.57 9.79
CA ALA A 364 5.45 -2.12 9.75
C ALA A 364 6.92 -1.72 9.53
N GLY A 365 7.86 -2.42 10.17
CA GLY A 365 9.30 -2.24 9.96
C GLY A 365 9.72 -2.54 8.52
N LEU A 366 9.24 -3.64 7.94
CA LEU A 366 9.48 -4.00 6.53
C LEU A 366 8.91 -2.96 5.56
N ILE A 367 7.70 -2.45 5.82
CA ILE A 367 7.06 -1.42 5.00
C ILE A 367 7.80 -0.10 5.12
N ALA A 368 8.20 0.30 6.33
CA ALA A 368 8.99 1.51 6.55
C ALA A 368 10.37 1.42 5.89
N TRP A 369 11.02 0.26 5.95
CA TRP A 369 12.27 0.00 5.26
C TRP A 369 12.11 0.07 3.74
N ARG A 370 11.03 -0.51 3.21
CA ARG A 370 10.70 -0.39 1.78
C ARG A 370 10.47 1.06 1.39
N GLN A 371 9.68 1.81 2.18
CA GLN A 371 9.43 3.24 1.96
C GLN A 371 10.73 4.04 1.93
N HIS A 372 11.66 3.76 2.85
CA HIS A 372 12.96 4.40 2.86
C HIS A 372 13.75 4.12 1.57
N LYS A 373 13.64 2.92 1.00
CA LYS A 373 14.30 2.56 -0.26
C LYS A 373 13.60 3.11 -1.50
N THR A 374 12.26 3.14 -1.53
CA THR A 374 11.49 3.46 -2.75
C THR A 374 10.90 4.86 -2.74
N GLY A 375 11.00 5.61 -1.64
CA GLY A 375 10.39 6.93 -1.47
C GLY A 375 8.86 6.91 -1.30
N THR A 376 8.21 5.77 -1.50
CA THR A 376 6.75 5.61 -1.50
C THR A 376 6.32 4.51 -0.54
N SER A 377 5.34 4.81 0.32
CA SER A 377 4.64 3.79 1.13
C SER A 377 3.23 3.59 0.60
N LEU A 378 2.83 2.34 0.40
CA LEU A 378 1.43 1.98 0.13
C LEU A 378 0.49 2.38 1.26
N ILE A 379 0.97 2.29 2.52
CA ILE A 379 0.20 2.63 3.72
C ILE A 379 0.98 3.68 4.50
N PRO A 380 0.45 4.90 4.67
CA PRO A 380 1.11 5.94 5.45
C PRO A 380 1.37 5.51 6.90
N VAL A 381 2.51 5.91 7.47
CA VAL A 381 2.93 5.53 8.84
C VAL A 381 1.88 5.89 9.90
N HIS A 382 1.13 6.98 9.74
CA HIS A 382 0.08 7.37 10.68
C HIS A 382 -1.10 6.37 10.73
N VAL A 383 -1.41 5.69 9.63
CA VAL A 383 -2.44 4.64 9.58
C VAL A 383 -2.02 3.45 10.44
N TRP A 384 -0.73 3.08 10.38
CA TRP A 384 -0.19 2.03 11.24
C TRP A 384 -0.35 2.39 12.71
N VAL A 385 0.00 3.61 13.11
CA VAL A 385 -0.17 4.04 14.52
C VAL A 385 -1.62 3.96 14.97
N LEU A 386 -2.59 4.28 14.11
CA LEU A 386 -4.00 4.10 14.42
C LEU A 386 -4.38 2.62 14.58
N VAL A 387 -3.84 1.72 13.75
CA VAL A 387 -4.07 0.27 13.87
C VAL A 387 -3.49 -0.26 15.17
N TYR A 388 -2.20 -0.01 15.47
CA TYR A 388 -1.57 -0.44 16.72
C TYR A 388 -2.27 0.14 17.95
N GLY A 389 -2.53 1.44 17.88
CA GLY A 389 -3.12 2.14 18.98
C GLY A 389 -4.54 1.69 19.23
N GLY A 390 -5.33 1.47 18.17
CA GLY A 390 -6.66 0.85 18.26
C GLY A 390 -6.61 -0.49 18.98
N MET A 391 -5.68 -1.37 18.61
CA MET A 391 -5.53 -2.67 19.29
C MET A 391 -5.16 -2.52 20.78
N LEU A 392 -4.26 -1.60 21.12
CA LEU A 392 -3.88 -1.34 22.51
C LEU A 392 -5.04 -0.77 23.34
N ILE A 393 -5.80 0.18 22.78
CA ILE A 393 -7.00 0.76 23.42
C ILE A 393 -8.02 -0.33 23.72
N LEU A 394 -8.25 -1.23 22.75
CA LEU A 394 -9.24 -2.29 22.90
C LEU A 394 -8.77 -3.35 23.91
N TYR A 395 -7.48 -3.67 23.94
CA TYR A 395 -6.90 -4.54 24.96
C TYR A 395 -7.08 -3.97 26.38
N GLU A 396 -6.75 -2.69 26.59
CA GLU A 396 -6.94 -2.01 27.88
C GLU A 396 -8.43 -1.99 28.28
N ALA A 397 -9.32 -1.71 27.33
CA ALA A 397 -10.76 -1.73 27.59
C ALA A 397 -11.26 -3.12 28.02
N GLN A 398 -10.71 -4.19 27.45
CA GLN A 398 -11.10 -5.56 27.78
C GLN A 398 -10.61 -6.00 29.18
N GLN A 399 -9.44 -5.52 29.63
CA GLN A 399 -8.89 -5.83 30.95
C GLN A 399 -9.69 -5.20 32.12
N GLY A 400 -10.81 -4.54 31.83
CA GLY A 400 -11.60 -3.83 32.84
C GLY A 400 -10.83 -2.68 33.46
N THR A 401 -9.86 -2.12 32.74
CA THR A 401 -9.12 -0.95 33.22
C THR A 401 -10.05 0.25 33.35
N ARG A 402 -9.64 1.19 34.20
CA ARG A 402 -10.36 2.44 34.44
C ARG A 402 -10.63 3.14 33.12
N LEU A 403 -11.83 3.71 32.96
CA LEU A 403 -12.26 4.39 31.73
C LEU A 403 -11.25 5.46 31.31
N PHE A 404 -10.71 6.16 32.31
CA PHE A 404 -9.71 7.20 32.08
C PHE A 404 -8.42 6.68 31.42
N SER A 405 -7.94 5.48 31.78
CA SER A 405 -6.74 4.88 31.18
C SER A 405 -6.93 4.64 29.68
N VAL A 406 -8.09 4.10 29.30
CA VAL A 406 -8.46 3.84 27.90
C VAL A 406 -8.52 5.16 27.11
N VAL A 407 -9.19 6.18 27.67
CA VAL A 407 -9.33 7.51 27.04
C VAL A 407 -7.98 8.23 26.94
N PHE A 408 -7.15 8.14 27.98
CA PHE A 408 -5.79 8.71 27.97
C PHE A 408 -4.94 8.08 26.86
N LEU A 409 -4.89 6.75 26.81
CA LEU A 409 -4.14 6.01 25.80
C LEU A 409 -4.61 6.37 24.39
N ALA A 410 -5.93 6.43 24.17
CA ALA A 410 -6.53 6.85 22.91
C ALA A 410 -6.10 8.27 22.50
N GLY A 411 -6.10 9.21 23.44
CA GLY A 411 -5.65 10.59 23.18
C GLY A 411 -4.17 10.68 22.80
N VAL A 412 -3.31 9.89 23.45
CA VAL A 412 -1.87 9.82 23.13
C VAL A 412 -1.64 9.26 21.73
N ILE A 413 -2.29 8.14 21.40
CA ILE A 413 -2.20 7.50 20.07
C ILE A 413 -2.70 8.45 18.98
N LEU A 414 -3.87 9.05 19.16
CA LEU A 414 -4.45 9.97 18.19
C LEU A 414 -3.53 11.17 17.97
N THR A 415 -2.95 11.71 19.05
CA THR A 415 -1.99 12.81 18.96
C THR A 415 -0.75 12.41 18.17
N PHE A 416 -0.21 11.22 18.41
CA PHE A 416 0.92 10.70 17.66
C PHE A 416 0.59 10.52 16.17
N ALA A 417 -0.56 9.94 15.84
CA ALA A 417 -1.01 9.74 14.47
C ALA A 417 -1.21 11.07 13.72
N VAL A 418 -1.85 12.07 14.34
CA VAL A 418 -2.05 13.41 13.75
C VAL A 418 -0.72 14.13 13.54
N LEU A 419 0.19 14.07 14.51
CA LEU A 419 1.50 14.72 14.39
C LEU A 419 2.39 14.06 13.32
N LEU A 420 2.28 12.74 13.13
CA LEU A 420 2.91 12.03 12.02
C LEU A 420 2.30 12.45 10.68
N ALA A 421 0.96 12.50 10.58
CA ALA A 421 0.27 12.88 9.36
C ALA A 421 0.60 14.32 8.92
N GLN A 422 0.82 15.22 9.88
CA GLN A 422 1.26 16.60 9.63
C GLN A 422 2.77 16.74 9.34
N ASN A 423 3.52 15.63 9.31
CA ASN A 423 4.98 15.60 9.17
C ASN A 423 5.71 16.48 10.20
N ARG A 424 5.11 16.67 11.38
CA ARG A 424 5.66 17.49 12.48
C ARG A 424 6.53 16.68 13.43
N MET A 425 6.58 15.36 13.27
CA MET A 425 7.50 14.49 13.99
C MET A 425 8.55 13.97 13.03
N ARG A 426 9.81 14.07 13.44
CA ARG A 426 10.92 13.40 12.76
C ARG A 426 11.21 12.13 13.54
N LEU A 427 10.87 10.98 12.97
CA LEU A 427 11.14 9.67 13.53
C LEU A 427 12.13 8.97 12.61
N THR A 428 13.39 8.86 13.02
CA THR A 428 14.35 7.99 12.34
C THR A 428 14.09 6.52 12.72
N LEU A 429 14.54 5.57 11.90
CA LEU A 429 14.42 4.14 12.21
C LEU A 429 15.05 3.80 13.56
N VAL A 430 16.23 4.35 13.86
CA VAL A 430 16.91 4.16 15.15
C VAL A 430 16.09 4.73 16.30
N GLY A 431 15.49 5.91 16.11
CA GLY A 431 14.57 6.51 17.08
C GLY A 431 13.32 5.65 17.32
N ALA A 432 12.75 5.04 16.27
CA ALA A 432 11.60 4.14 16.38
C ALA A 432 11.96 2.87 17.16
N ILE A 433 13.11 2.24 16.85
CA ILE A 433 13.61 1.07 17.58
C ILE A 433 13.83 1.44 19.04
N GLY A 434 14.54 2.54 19.32
CA GLY A 434 14.79 3.00 20.69
C GLY A 434 13.50 3.28 21.48
N LEU A 435 12.47 3.81 20.82
CA LEU A 435 11.16 4.03 21.44
C LEU A 435 10.47 2.70 21.78
N VAL A 436 10.44 1.74 20.86
CA VAL A 436 9.85 0.41 21.10
C VAL A 436 10.60 -0.33 22.20
N SER A 437 11.93 -0.38 22.13
CA SER A 437 12.78 -1.02 23.14
C SER A 437 12.62 -0.37 24.52
N GLY A 438 12.57 0.96 24.57
CA GLY A 438 12.33 1.70 25.81
C GLY A 438 10.96 1.39 26.41
N SER A 439 9.90 1.35 25.58
CA SER A 439 8.55 1.00 26.02
C SER A 439 8.47 -0.43 26.56
N VAL A 440 9.11 -1.41 25.89
CA VAL A 440 9.17 -2.80 26.35
C VAL A 440 9.92 -2.90 27.68
N LEU A 441 11.08 -2.23 27.80
CA LEU A 441 11.87 -2.22 29.04
C LEU A 441 11.07 -1.63 30.21
N LEU A 442 10.34 -0.54 29.96
CA LEU A 442 9.52 0.13 30.96
C LEU A 442 8.33 -0.75 31.37
N TRP A 443 7.69 -1.44 30.41
CA TRP A 443 6.64 -2.41 30.69
C TRP A 443 7.14 -3.59 31.53
N VAL A 444 8.27 -4.21 31.17
CA VAL A 444 8.89 -5.28 31.97
C VAL A 444 9.24 -4.78 33.38
N SER A 445 9.77 -3.56 33.48
CA SER A 445 10.13 -2.96 34.77
C SER A 445 8.89 -2.76 35.67
N LEU A 446 7.75 -2.39 35.09
CA LEU A 446 6.47 -2.25 35.81
C LEU A 446 5.98 -3.59 36.39
N GLN A 447 6.22 -4.70 35.69
CA GLN A 447 5.85 -6.04 36.17
C GLN A 447 6.74 -6.50 37.34
N ILE A 448 7.98 -6.01 37.44
CA ILE A 448 8.91 -6.37 38.51
C ILE A 448 8.66 -5.53 39.76
N ASN A 449 8.74 -4.20 39.64
CA ASN A 449 8.60 -3.28 40.78
C ASN A 449 8.34 -1.84 40.30
N PRO A 450 7.37 -1.11 40.88
CA PRO A 450 7.10 0.29 40.53
C PRO A 450 8.33 1.22 40.62
N TRP A 451 9.20 1.04 41.61
CA TRP A 451 10.40 1.85 41.78
C TRP A 451 11.46 1.59 40.70
N VAL A 452 11.57 0.34 40.23
CA VAL A 452 12.42 -0.03 39.10
C VAL A 452 11.89 0.61 37.83
N ALA A 453 10.56 0.63 37.63
CA ALA A 453 9.94 1.31 36.51
C ALA A 453 10.17 2.83 36.51
N ILE A 454 10.03 3.50 37.66
CA ILE A 454 10.34 4.93 37.79
C ILE A 454 11.81 5.21 37.45
N SER A 455 12.72 4.38 37.95
CA SER A 455 14.16 4.51 37.68
C SER A 455 14.46 4.30 36.19
N ALA A 456 13.89 3.26 35.58
CA ALA A 456 14.02 2.98 34.15
C ALA A 456 13.44 4.13 33.30
N ALA A 457 12.28 4.67 33.67
CA ALA A 457 11.68 5.82 33.01
C ALA A 457 12.59 7.05 33.07
N GLY A 458 13.18 7.34 34.23
CA GLY A 458 14.15 8.42 34.40
C GLY A 458 15.38 8.27 33.50
N VAL A 459 15.95 7.06 33.43
CA VAL A 459 17.06 6.74 32.53
C VAL A 459 16.68 6.90 31.07
N ILE A 460 15.51 6.39 30.66
CA ILE A 460 15.00 6.50 29.28
C ILE A 460 14.82 7.97 28.90
N VAL A 461 14.17 8.77 29.76
CA VAL A 461 13.95 10.21 29.52
C VAL A 461 15.28 10.96 29.43
N PHE A 462 16.22 10.68 30.33
CA PHE A 462 17.55 11.31 30.32
C PHE A 462 18.34 10.94 29.05
N THR A 463 18.34 9.67 28.68
CA THR A 463 18.99 9.15 27.47
C THR A 463 18.38 9.76 26.21
N TRP A 464 17.04 9.85 26.17
CA TRP A 464 16.32 10.51 25.08
C TRP A 464 16.65 11.99 24.99
N TRP A 465 16.69 12.70 26.12
CA TRP A 465 17.01 14.12 26.16
C TRP A 465 18.43 14.39 25.65
N ARG A 466 19.41 13.58 26.08
CA ARG A 466 20.83 13.77 25.74
C ARG A 466 21.17 13.35 24.31
N TRP A 467 20.62 12.24 23.83
CA TRP A 467 21.00 11.64 22.54
C TRP A 467 19.81 11.43 21.59
N GLY A 468 18.66 11.06 22.14
CA GLY A 468 17.46 10.75 21.36
C GLY A 468 16.87 11.93 20.60
N ARG A 469 17.02 13.18 21.05
CA ARG A 469 16.38 14.36 20.43
C ARG A 469 16.77 14.56 18.95
N LYS A 470 17.97 14.14 18.53
CA LYS A 470 18.40 14.16 17.12
C LYS A 470 17.76 13.08 16.28
N GLN A 471 17.45 11.93 16.89
CA GLN A 471 16.89 10.75 16.23
C GLN A 471 15.36 10.71 16.25
N PHE A 472 14.76 11.34 17.26
CA PHE A 472 13.33 11.40 17.48
C PHE A 472 12.94 12.71 18.15
N TRP A 473 12.26 13.59 17.40
CA TRP A 473 11.80 14.89 17.90
C TRP A 473 10.28 14.93 18.05
N LEU A 474 9.83 15.22 19.27
CA LEU A 474 8.43 15.39 19.64
C LEU A 474 8.10 16.87 19.83
N PRO A 475 7.08 17.42 19.15
CA PRO A 475 6.67 18.80 19.35
C PRO A 475 6.07 19.01 20.74
N GLY A 476 6.15 20.24 21.27
CA GLY A 476 5.61 20.58 22.59
C GLY A 476 4.14 20.20 22.80
N ARG A 477 3.34 20.12 21.72
CA ARG A 477 1.95 19.65 21.76
C ARG A 477 1.82 18.23 22.30
N PHE A 478 2.72 17.32 21.91
CA PHE A 478 2.73 15.95 22.39
C PHE A 478 2.96 15.90 23.91
N TRP A 479 3.93 16.68 24.39
CA TRP A 479 4.22 16.81 25.81
C TRP A 479 3.04 17.41 26.60
N GLY A 480 2.33 18.38 26.02
CA GLY A 480 1.10 18.93 26.60
C GLY A 480 0.03 17.87 26.85
N VAL A 481 -0.17 16.95 25.91
CA VAL A 481 -1.11 15.83 26.06
C VAL A 481 -0.66 14.84 27.15
N LEU A 482 0.64 14.51 27.21
CA LEU A 482 1.16 13.64 28.28
C LEU A 482 1.01 14.26 29.67
N VAL A 483 1.29 15.56 29.82
CA VAL A 483 1.13 16.29 31.08
C VAL A 483 -0.34 16.34 31.50
N ALA A 484 -1.24 16.67 30.57
CA ALA A 484 -2.68 16.68 30.85
C ALA A 484 -3.18 15.30 31.30
N GLY A 485 -2.68 14.24 30.68
CA GLY A 485 -3.00 12.87 31.06
C GLY A 485 -2.49 12.51 32.46
N GLY A 486 -1.25 12.87 32.78
CA GLY A 486 -0.67 12.67 34.11
C GLY A 486 -1.45 13.39 35.21
N ILE A 487 -1.89 14.63 34.95
CA ILE A 487 -2.78 15.38 35.85
C ILE A 487 -4.12 14.64 36.02
N GLY A 488 -4.69 14.11 34.94
CA GLY A 488 -5.94 13.35 35.01
C GLY A 488 -5.80 12.06 35.83
N VAL A 489 -4.71 11.30 35.67
CA VAL A 489 -4.42 10.12 36.52
C VAL A 489 -4.36 10.53 37.98
N TRP A 490 -3.64 11.61 38.29
CA TRP A 490 -3.52 12.12 39.65
C TRP A 490 -4.87 12.55 40.25
N LEU A 491 -5.71 13.24 39.48
CA LEU A 491 -7.06 13.65 39.92
C LEU A 491 -7.96 12.45 40.22
N VAL A 492 -7.98 11.45 39.34
CA VAL A 492 -8.76 10.22 39.53
C VAL A 492 -8.27 9.44 40.75
N GLN A 493 -6.96 9.34 40.96
CA GLN A 493 -6.39 8.58 42.08
C GLN A 493 -6.50 9.30 43.43
N ARG A 494 -6.29 10.62 43.47
CA ARG A 494 -6.15 11.37 44.73
C ARG A 494 -7.43 12.03 45.21
N TRP A 495 -8.27 12.50 44.29
CA TRP A 495 -9.42 13.36 44.60
C TRP A 495 -10.77 12.68 44.37
N THR A 496 -10.78 11.39 44.02
CA THR A 496 -12.01 10.61 43.77
C THR A 496 -12.97 11.30 42.79
N MET A 497 -12.44 12.09 41.85
CA MET A 497 -13.27 12.71 40.82
C MET A 497 -13.89 11.63 39.92
N PRO A 498 -15.13 11.83 39.45
CA PRO A 498 -15.76 10.86 38.56
C PRO A 498 -14.96 10.72 37.26
N GLU A 499 -14.56 9.49 36.93
CA GLU A 499 -13.69 9.18 35.78
C GLU A 499 -14.23 9.74 34.46
N VAL A 500 -15.56 9.76 34.31
CA VAL A 500 -16.23 10.30 33.12
C VAL A 500 -15.93 11.79 32.95
N ALA A 501 -15.98 12.58 34.03
CA ALA A 501 -15.73 14.02 33.97
C ALA A 501 -14.26 14.31 33.61
N VAL A 502 -13.32 13.60 34.24
CA VAL A 502 -11.88 13.75 33.94
C VAL A 502 -11.56 13.31 32.51
N SER A 503 -12.21 12.25 32.02
CA SER A 503 -12.06 11.76 30.65
C SER A 503 -12.57 12.74 29.59
N LEU A 504 -13.74 13.36 29.82
CA LEU A 504 -14.28 14.41 28.95
C LEU A 504 -13.38 15.64 28.93
N ALA A 505 -12.92 16.08 30.10
CA ALA A 505 -11.99 17.20 30.21
C ALA A 505 -10.68 16.93 29.45
N PHE A 506 -10.07 15.75 29.64
CA PHE A 506 -8.86 15.35 28.93
C PHE A 506 -9.07 15.28 27.41
N SER A 507 -10.20 14.76 26.94
CA SER A 507 -10.53 14.70 25.50
C SER A 507 -10.63 16.08 24.88
N LEU A 508 -11.32 17.02 25.56
CA LEU A 508 -11.42 18.43 25.13
C LEU A 508 -10.04 19.09 25.07
N VAL A 509 -9.21 18.91 26.10
CA VAL A 509 -7.85 19.45 26.14
C VAL A 509 -6.99 18.87 25.01
N THR A 510 -7.09 17.57 24.76
CA THR A 510 -6.35 16.91 23.66
C THR A 510 -6.75 17.48 22.30
N LEU A 511 -8.06 17.62 22.04
CA LEU A 511 -8.55 18.23 20.81
C LEU A 511 -8.09 19.69 20.68
N LEU A 512 -8.17 20.47 21.75
CA LEU A 512 -7.73 21.86 21.77
C LEU A 512 -6.23 21.99 21.46
N ILE A 513 -5.38 21.15 22.07
CA ILE A 513 -3.93 21.11 21.79
C ILE A 513 -3.63 20.76 20.32
N LEU A 514 -4.39 19.82 19.76
CA LEU A 514 -4.21 19.38 18.36
C LEU A 514 -4.67 20.44 17.36
N PHE A 515 -5.84 21.03 17.59
CA PHE A 515 -6.54 21.90 16.64
C PHE A 515 -6.34 23.39 16.85
N LEU A 516 -5.73 23.84 17.96
CA LEU A 516 -5.26 25.22 18.08
C LEU A 516 -4.22 25.46 16.99
N ARG A 517 -4.68 26.02 15.87
CA ARG A 517 -3.82 26.55 14.83
C ARG A 517 -3.01 27.65 15.53
N LYS A 518 -1.68 27.62 15.42
CA LYS A 518 -0.92 28.84 15.74
C LYS A 518 -1.47 29.88 14.76
N GLY A 519 -2.30 30.81 15.26
CA GLY A 519 -2.59 32.03 14.53
C GLY A 519 -1.24 32.59 14.11
N LYS A 520 -1.04 32.71 12.81
CA LYS A 520 0.10 33.46 12.29
C LYS A 520 -0.19 34.93 12.48
#